data_AF-A0A975MQW2-F1
#
_entry.id   AF-A0A975MQW2-F1
#
_cell.length_a   1.000
_cell.length_b   1.000
_cell.length_c   1.000
_cell.angle_alpha   90.00
_cell.angle_beta   90.00
_cell.angle_gamma   90.00
#
_symmetry.space_group_name_H-M   'P 1'
#
loop_
_entity.id
_entity.type
_entity.pdbx_description
1 polymer ?
#
loop_
_entity_poly.entity_id
_entity_poly.type
_entity_poly.pdbx_seq_one_letter_code
_entity_poly.pdbx_strand_id
1 'polypeptide(L)'
;MQRDVRAFLWDANQAAEAIQEFVAGKSFADYTADRLLRSAVERQFEIIGEALNQLCRIEPSWAERIPEVPQIVAFRSWLCFSQ
;
A
#
# COMPACT_ATOMS: atom_id res chain seq x y z
N MET A 1 22.59 7.48 4.80
CA MET A 1 22.23 7.48 3.36
C MET A 1 20.83 8.06 3.25
N GLN A 2 20.69 9.26 2.70
CA GLN A 2 19.39 9.89 2.46
C GLN A 2 18.73 9.08 1.34
N ARG A 3 17.61 8.39 1.63
CA ARG A 3 16.88 7.67 0.58
C ARG A 3 16.31 8.69 -0.39
N ASP A 4 16.64 8.55 -1.66
CA ASP A 4 16.11 9.41 -2.72
C ASP A 4 14.60 9.24 -2.86
N VAL A 5 13.91 10.30 -3.25
CA VAL A 5 12.48 10.34 -3.67
C VAL A 5 12.13 9.15 -4.57
N ARG A 6 13.04 8.79 -5.48
CA ARG A 6 12.88 7.66 -6.41
C ARG A 6 12.82 6.30 -5.71
N ALA A 7 13.53 6.13 -4.60
CA ALA A 7 13.51 4.89 -3.84
C ALA A 7 12.14 4.67 -3.17
N PHE A 8 11.52 5.74 -2.65
CA PHE A 8 10.17 5.64 -2.06
C PHE A 8 9.10 5.34 -3.12
N LEU A 9 9.17 5.98 -4.28
CA LEU A 9 8.28 5.66 -5.40
C LEU A 9 8.47 4.22 -5.90
N TRP A 10 9.72 3.76 -5.94
CA TRP A 10 10.03 2.37 -6.29
C TRP A 10 9.46 1.38 -5.27
N ASP A 11 9.68 1.61 -3.97
CA ASP A 11 9.16 0.75 -2.91
C ASP A 11 7.62 0.66 -2.95
N ALA A 12 6.94 1.80 -3.17
CA ALA A 12 5.49 1.83 -3.34
C ALA A 12 5.03 1.08 -4.60
N ASN A 13 5.73 1.22 -5.73
CA ASN A 13 5.40 0.51 -6.97
C ASN A 13 5.57 -1.01 -6.82
N GLN A 14 6.70 -1.45 -6.25
CA GLN A 14 6.97 -2.87 -6.00
C GLN A 14 5.91 -3.51 -5.10
N ALA A 15 5.48 -2.79 -4.05
CA ALA A 15 4.43 -3.28 -3.17
C ALA A 15 3.06 -3.35 -3.89
N ALA A 16 2.76 -2.40 -4.76
CA ALA A 16 1.53 -2.45 -5.57
C ALA A 16 1.53 -3.61 -6.56
N GLU A 17 2.66 -3.88 -7.24
CA GLU A 17 2.84 -5.04 -8.12
C GLU A 17 2.67 -6.36 -7.35
N ALA A 18 3.27 -6.47 -6.16
CA ALA A 18 3.11 -7.64 -5.31
C ALA A 18 1.64 -7.90 -4.92
N ILE A 19 0.87 -6.85 -4.61
CA ILE A 19 -0.57 -6.98 -4.37
C ILE A 19 -1.27 -7.57 -5.58
N GLN A 20 -1.00 -7.04 -6.79
CA GLN A 20 -1.60 -7.52 -8.03
C GLN A 20 -1.27 -9.00 -8.27
N GLU A 21 -0.03 -9.41 -8.02
CA GLU A 21 0.38 -10.82 -8.12
C GLU A 21 -0.34 -11.72 -7.10
N PHE A 22 -0.48 -11.28 -5.85
CA PHE A 22 -1.11 -12.08 -4.81
C PHE A 22 -2.60 -12.33 -5.07
N VAL A 23 -3.31 -11.33 -5.62
CA VAL A 23 -4.74 -11.42 -5.91
C VAL A 23 -5.03 -11.94 -7.33
N ALA A 24 -4.00 -12.13 -8.16
CA ALA A 24 -4.17 -12.60 -9.53
C ALA A 24 -4.89 -13.95 -9.58
N GLY A 25 -5.99 -14.01 -10.33
CA GLY A 25 -6.80 -15.22 -10.47
C GLY A 25 -7.55 -15.65 -9.21
N LYS A 26 -7.59 -14.82 -8.15
CA LYS A 26 -8.37 -15.06 -6.93
C LYS A 26 -9.71 -14.35 -7.00
N SER A 27 -10.77 -15.02 -6.58
CA SER A 27 -12.05 -14.37 -6.35
C SER A 27 -12.05 -13.63 -5.01
N PHE A 28 -13.03 -12.75 -4.81
CA PHE A 28 -13.22 -12.11 -3.51
C PHE A 28 -13.51 -13.14 -2.39
N ALA A 29 -14.21 -14.23 -2.70
CA ALA A 29 -14.45 -15.31 -1.76
C ALA A 29 -13.12 -15.97 -1.32
N ASP A 30 -12.24 -16.26 -2.28
CA ASP A 30 -10.90 -16.81 -1.99
C ASP A 30 -10.08 -15.85 -1.12
N TYR A 31 -10.14 -14.56 -1.43
CA TYR A 31 -9.48 -13.51 -0.65
C TYR A 31 -10.01 -13.46 0.79
N THR A 32 -11.33 -13.45 1.00
CA THR A 32 -11.90 -13.41 2.36
C THR A 32 -11.64 -14.68 3.17
N ALA A 33 -11.62 -15.85 2.52
CA ALA A 33 -11.37 -17.12 3.17
C ALA A 33 -9.88 -17.32 3.54
N ASP A 34 -8.96 -16.73 2.77
CA ASP A 34 -7.52 -16.87 2.99
C ASP A 34 -6.97 -15.74 3.87
N ARG A 35 -6.76 -16.07 5.15
CA ARG A 35 -6.19 -15.13 6.13
C ARG A 35 -4.76 -14.74 5.79
N LEU A 36 -3.96 -15.65 5.23
CA LEU A 36 -2.57 -15.36 4.90
C LEU A 36 -2.50 -14.37 3.73
N LEU A 37 -3.34 -14.59 2.70
CA LEU A 37 -3.47 -13.67 1.57
C LEU A 37 -3.89 -12.27 2.03
N ARG A 38 -4.89 -12.16 2.90
CA ARG A 38 -5.30 -10.86 3.47
C ARG A 38 -4.17 -10.16 4.20
N SER A 39 -3.49 -10.86 5.11
CA SER A 39 -2.36 -10.28 5.84
C SER A 39 -1.20 -9.88 4.93
N ALA A 40 -0.94 -10.64 3.87
CA ALA A 40 0.07 -10.28 2.88
C ALA A 40 -0.30 -9.00 2.13
N VAL A 41 -1.55 -8.86 1.67
CA VAL A 41 -2.06 -7.66 1.00
C VAL A 41 -2.06 -6.45 1.94
N GLU A 42 -2.53 -6.60 3.17
CA GLU A 42 -2.51 -5.56 4.21
C GLU A 42 -1.08 -5.05 4.44
N ARG A 43 -0.10 -5.97 4.54
CA ARG A 43 1.30 -5.60 4.73
C ARG A 43 1.87 -4.80 3.55
N GLN A 44 1.50 -5.13 2.31
CA GLN A 44 1.93 -4.34 1.16
C GLN A 44 1.32 -2.93 1.18
N PHE A 45 0.06 -2.79 1.56
CA PHE A 45 -0.55 -1.47 1.75
C PHE A 45 0.13 -0.63 2.84
N GLU A 46 0.62 -1.25 3.92
CA GLU A 46 1.43 -0.55 4.92
C GLU A 46 2.74 -0.02 4.34
N ILE A 47 3.44 -0.82 3.53
CA ILE A 47 4.69 -0.42 2.87
C ILE A 47 4.46 0.77 1.93
N ILE A 48 3.39 0.72 1.12
CA ILE A 48 2.99 1.83 0.24
C ILE A 48 2.72 3.08 1.07
N GLY A 49 1.92 2.97 2.13
CA GLY A 49 1.59 4.10 3.00
C GLY A 49 2.81 4.72 3.68
N GLU A 50 3.74 3.90 4.17
CA GLU A 50 4.98 4.38 4.79
C GLU A 50 5.88 5.07 3.78
N ALA A 51 6.08 4.47 2.60
CA ALA A 51 6.92 5.04 1.54
C ALA A 51 6.40 6.40 1.08
N LEU A 52 5.08 6.51 0.85
CA LEU A 52 4.45 7.76 0.42
C LEU A 52 4.43 8.82 1.52
N ASN A 53 4.28 8.43 2.79
CA ASN A 53 4.38 9.36 3.92
C ASN A 53 5.81 9.92 4.05
N GLN A 54 6.84 9.08 3.88
CA GLN A 54 8.23 9.55 3.88
C GLN A 54 8.52 10.44 2.66
N LEU A 55 8.00 10.11 1.48
CA LEU A 55 8.08 10.94 0.28
C LEU A 55 7.50 12.34 0.53
N CYS A 56 6.27 12.44 1.05
CA CYS A 56 5.61 13.72 1.31
C CYS A 56 6.33 14.54 2.40
N ARG A 57 7.01 13.89 3.34
CA ARG A 57 7.83 14.57 4.35
C ARG A 57 9.09 15.22 3.77
N ILE A 58 9.70 14.58 2.77
CA ILE A 58 10.93 15.04 2.13
C ILE A 58 10.62 16.07 1.05
N GLU A 59 9.57 15.84 0.27
CA GLU A 59 9.16 16.68 -0.84
C GLU A 59 7.64 16.93 -0.80
N PRO A 60 7.18 17.95 -0.04
CA PRO A 60 5.76 18.22 0.21
C PRO A 60 4.92 18.47 -1.03
N SER A 61 5.53 18.92 -2.14
CA SER A 61 4.86 19.11 -3.44
C SER A 61 4.26 17.82 -4.00
N TRP A 62 4.75 16.64 -3.59
CA TRP A 62 4.15 15.37 -3.98
C TRP A 62 2.81 15.08 -3.30
N ALA A 63 2.55 15.64 -2.13
CA ALA A 63 1.27 15.44 -1.44
C ALA A 63 0.09 15.98 -2.26
N GLU A 64 0.32 17.03 -3.07
CA GLU A 64 -0.68 17.59 -4.00
C GLU A 64 -0.85 16.72 -5.26
N ARG A 65 0.18 15.96 -5.64
CA ARG A 65 0.17 15.10 -6.84
C ARG A 65 -0.43 13.72 -6.59
N ILE A 66 -0.49 13.29 -5.33
CA ILE A 66 -1.04 12.00 -4.92
C ILE A 66 -2.03 12.24 -3.76
N PRO A 67 -3.22 12.80 -4.02
CA PRO A 67 -4.22 13.05 -2.98
C PRO A 67 -4.83 11.76 -2.39
N GLU A 68 -4.61 10.60 -3.01
CA GLU A 68 -5.17 9.30 -2.59
C GLU A 68 -4.34 8.58 -1.52
N VAL A 69 -3.13 9.06 -1.17
CA VAL A 69 -2.30 8.44 -0.10
C VAL A 69 -3.07 8.26 1.21
N PRO A 70 -3.84 9.25 1.71
CA PRO A 70 -4.63 9.08 2.92
C PRO A 70 -5.73 8.02 2.76
N GLN A 71 -6.25 7.81 1.55
CA GLN A 71 -7.28 6.80 1.28
C GLN A 71 -6.69 5.39 1.29
N ILE A 72 -5.48 5.21 0.74
CA ILE A 72 -4.74 3.94 0.80
C ILE A 72 -4.40 3.59 2.26
N VAL A 73 -3.95 4.58 3.04
CA VAL A 73 -3.69 4.41 4.48
C VAL A 73 -4.99 4.17 5.27
N ALA A 74 -6.09 4.80 4.88
CA ALA A 74 -7.40 4.59 5.50
C ALA A 74 -7.99 3.22 5.16
N PHE A 75 -7.73 2.67 3.96
CA PHE A 75 -8.20 1.35 3.54
C PHE A 75 -7.76 0.23 4.50
N ARG A 76 -6.55 0.35 5.07
CA ARG A 76 -6.06 -0.48 6.17
C ARG A 76 -7.03 -0.54 7.37
N SER A 77 -7.65 0.59 7.71
CA SER A 77 -8.58 0.68 8.85
C SER A 77 -9.94 0.05 8.56
N TRP A 78 -10.38 0.03 7.29
CA TRP A 78 -11.66 -0.57 6.90
C TRP A 78 -11.60 -2.09 6.85
N LEU A 79 -10.45 -2.67 6.45
CA LEU A 79 -10.26 -4.12 6.42
C LEU A 79 -10.23 -4.75 7.84
N CYS A 80 -9.75 -4.00 8.83
CA CYS A 80 -9.63 -4.48 10.21
C CYS A 80 -10.98 -4.46 10.97
N PHE A 81 -11.93 -3.59 10.59
CA PHE A 81 -13.20 -3.40 11.30
C PHE A 81 -14.38 -4.23 10.77
N SER A 82 -14.19 -5.02 9.71
CA SER A 82 -15.25 -5.87 9.13
C SER A 82 -15.14 -7.36 9.55
N GLN A 83 -14.69 -7.64 10.78
CA GLN A 83 -14.78 -8.97 11.41
C GLN A 83 -15.75 -8.97 12.58
#